data_AF-A0A239MUM7-F1
#
_entry.id   AF-A0A239MUM7-F1
#
_cell.length_a   1.000
_cell.length_b   1.000
_cell.length_c   1.000
_cell.angle_alpha   90.00
_cell.angle_beta   90.00
_cell.angle_gamma   90.00
#
_symmetry.space_group_name_H-M   'P 1'
#
loop_
_entity.id
_entity.type
_entity.pdbx_description
1 polymer ?
#
loop_
_entity_poly.entity_id
_entity_poly.type
_entity_poly.pdbx_seq_one_letter_code
_entity_poly.pdbx_strand_id
1 'polypeptide(L)'
;MTWEIVLLDHVESWFLKLCESDPDSAILVEKAIDRLAEVGPTLGRPLVDTLEDDDLNNLKELRPGSRGRSEIRIIFIFDPTEKRSFS
;
A
#
# COMPACT_ATOMS: atom_id res chain seq x y z
N MET A 1 9.79 -11.31 9.80
CA MET A 1 8.69 -10.65 10.53
C MET A 1 7.89 -9.93 9.46
N THR A 2 6.64 -10.32 9.24
CA THR A 2 5.76 -9.68 8.26
C THR A 2 4.96 -8.59 8.97
N TRP A 3 4.77 -7.45 8.32
CA TRP A 3 3.92 -6.36 8.79
C TRP A 3 2.47 -6.67 8.47
N GLU A 4 1.56 -6.32 9.38
CA GLU A 4 0.14 -6.40 9.13
C GLU A 4 -0.29 -5.26 8.20
N ILE A 5 -1.11 -5.60 7.20
CA ILE A 5 -1.70 -4.62 6.29
C ILE A 5 -3.21 -4.65 6.52
N VAL A 6 -3.74 -3.53 7.01
CA VAL A 6 -5.18 -3.33 7.17
C VAL A 6 -5.71 -2.55 5.98
N LEU A 7 -6.57 -3.19 5.19
CA LEU A 7 -7.29 -2.53 4.11
C LEU A 7 -8.60 -1.96 4.66
N LEU A 8 -8.88 -0.70 4.35
CA LEU A 8 -10.19 -0.11 4.62
C LEU A 8 -11.23 -0.70 3.66
N ASP A 9 -12.48 -0.85 4.09
CA ASP A 9 -13.57 -1.49 3.32
C ASP A 9 -13.68 -0.95 1.89
N HIS A 10 -13.47 0.36 1.69
CA HIS A 10 -13.53 0.99 0.38
C HIS A 10 -12.35 0.60 -0.53
N VAL A 11 -11.16 0.39 0.04
CA VAL A 11 -9.97 -0.07 -0.68
C VAL A 11 -10.13 -1.54 -1.05
N GLU A 12 -10.61 -2.37 -0.13
CA GLU A 12 -10.90 -3.79 -0.41
C GLU A 12 -11.95 -3.92 -1.53
N SER A 13 -13.07 -3.19 -1.41
CA SER A 13 -14.13 -3.18 -2.42
C SER A 13 -13.63 -2.71 -3.79
N TRP A 14 -12.74 -1.71 -3.81
CA TRP A 14 -12.11 -1.26 -5.05
C TRP A 14 -11.18 -2.31 -5.62
N PHE A 15 -10.36 -2.95 -4.78
CA PHE A 15 -9.42 -3.98 -5.22
C PHE A 15 -10.14 -5.21 -5.81
N LEU A 16 -11.22 -5.67 -5.18
CA LEU A 16 -12.04 -6.76 -5.72
C LEU A 16 -12.62 -6.42 -7.11
N LYS A 17 -13.08 -5.18 -7.31
CA LYS A 17 -13.53 -4.72 -8.65
C LYS A 17 -12.38 -4.62 -9.65
N LEU A 18 -11.18 -4.29 -9.19
CA LEU A 18 -9.99 -4.28 -10.05
C LEU A 18 -9.64 -5.71 -10.49
N CYS A 19 -9.74 -6.70 -9.60
CA CYS A 19 -9.55 -8.11 -9.95
C CYS A 19 -10.50 -8.58 -11.07
N GLU A 20 -11.74 -8.08 -11.10
CA GLU A 20 -12.70 -8.42 -12.15
C GLU A 20 -12.44 -7.65 -13.46
N SER A 21 -12.13 -6.35 -13.37
CA SER A 21 -12.09 -5.44 -14.52
C SER A 21 -10.71 -5.34 -15.19
N ASP A 22 -9.62 -5.49 -14.44
CA ASP A 22 -8.23 -5.50 -14.94
C ASP A 22 -7.34 -6.43 -14.08
N PRO A 23 -7.44 -7.76 -14.28
CA PRO A 23 -6.70 -8.74 -13.50
C PRO A 23 -5.18 -8.56 -13.54
N ASP A 24 -4.64 -8.10 -14.67
CA ASP A 24 -3.19 -7.88 -14.83
C ASP A 24 -2.70 -6.76 -13.91
N SER A 25 -3.44 -5.66 -13.80
CA SER A 25 -3.16 -4.58 -12.84
C SER A 25 -3.35 -5.05 -11.40
N ALA A 26 -4.40 -5.84 -11.12
CA ALA A 26 -4.67 -6.36 -9.78
C ALA A 26 -3.51 -7.21 -9.24
N ILE A 27 -2.90 -8.07 -10.07
CA ILE A 27 -1.72 -8.87 -9.70
C ILE A 27 -0.53 -7.97 -9.33
N LEU A 28 -0.35 -6.84 -10.02
CA LEU A 28 0.74 -5.91 -9.72
C LEU A 28 0.51 -5.14 -8.42
N VAL A 29 -0.75 -4.82 -8.12
CA VAL A 29 -1.16 -4.24 -6.83
C VAL A 29 -0.93 -5.24 -5.70
N GLU A 30 -1.38 -6.49 -5.85
CA GLU A 30 -1.16 -7.57 -4.87
C GLU A 30 0.33 -7.73 -4.54
N LYS A 31 1.18 -7.86 -5.57
CA LYS A 31 2.64 -7.97 -5.39
C LYS A 31 3.25 -6.77 -4.67
N ALA A 32 2.73 -5.57 -4.90
CA ALA A 32 3.21 -4.37 -4.21
C ALA A 32 2.81 -4.38 -2.73
N ILE A 33 1.60 -4.82 -2.41
CA ILE A 33 1.10 -4.99 -1.03
C ILE A 33 1.91 -6.08 -0.31
N ASP A 34 2.14 -7.22 -0.94
CA ASP A 34 2.97 -8.30 -0.38
C ASP A 34 4.37 -7.81 -0.06
N ARG A 35 4.99 -7.05 -0.99
CA ARG A 35 6.32 -6.50 -0.77
C ARG A 35 6.33 -5.48 0.35
N LEU A 36 5.28 -4.68 0.47
CA LEU A 36 5.09 -3.73 1.57
C LEU A 36 4.97 -4.47 2.91
N ALA A 37 4.20 -5.55 2.97
CA ALA A 37 4.05 -6.39 4.16
C ALA A 37 5.37 -7.07 4.56
N GLU A 38 6.16 -7.52 3.59
CA GLU A 38 7.44 -8.19 3.84
C GLU A 38 8.52 -7.24 4.37
N VAL A 39 8.62 -6.04 3.78
CA VAL A 39 9.71 -5.08 4.07
C VAL A 39 9.31 -4.08 5.16
N GLY A 40 8.07 -3.60 5.10
CA GLY A 40 7.53 -2.57 5.98
C GLY A 40 8.13 -1.17 5.75
N PRO A 41 8.37 -0.38 6.81
CA PRO A 41 8.59 1.07 6.71
C PRO A 41 9.87 1.48 5.98
N THR A 42 10.80 0.54 5.79
CA THR A 42 12.05 0.74 5.04
C THR A 42 11.89 0.58 3.53
N LEU A 43 10.71 0.13 3.05
CA LEU A 43 10.40 0.11 1.63
C LEU A 43 10.29 1.55 1.11
N GLY A 44 11.01 1.85 0.04
CA GLY A 44 11.09 3.18 -0.56
C GLY A 44 10.97 3.13 -2.08
N ARG A 45 11.51 4.16 -2.73
CA ARG A 45 11.40 4.34 -4.17
C ARG A 45 12.02 3.16 -4.95
N PRO A 46 11.46 2.80 -6.11
CA PRO A 46 10.35 3.48 -6.80
C PRO A 46 8.95 3.07 -6.30
N LEU A 47 8.84 2.02 -5.49
CA LEU A 47 7.57 1.40 -5.14
C LEU A 47 6.79 2.18 -4.08
N VAL A 48 7.48 2.85 -3.16
CA VAL A 48 6.87 3.72 -2.14
C VAL A 48 7.48 5.11 -2.23
N ASP A 49 6.63 6.13 -2.10
CA ASP A 49 7.03 7.52 -1.94
C ASP A 49 6.44 8.12 -0.65
N THR A 50 7.12 9.10 -0.08
CA THR A 50 6.61 9.88 1.05
C THR A 50 5.88 11.09 0.48
N LEU A 51 4.64 11.33 0.93
CA LEU A 51 3.92 12.55 0.58
C LEU A 51 4.31 13.62 1.59
N GLU A 52 4.86 14.73 1.09
CA GLU A 52 5.17 15.90 1.91
C GLU A 52 3.87 16.64 2.20
N ASP A 53 3.33 16.47 3.40
CA ASP A 53 2.21 17.24 3.93
C ASP A 53 2.51 17.63 5.38
N ASP A 54 2.47 18.93 5.69
CA ASP A 54 2.88 19.52 6.97
C ASP A 54 2.10 18.99 8.18
N ASP A 55 0.87 18.49 7.99
CA ASP A 55 0.00 17.98 9.08
C ASP A 55 0.01 16.45 9.22
N LEU A 56 0.41 15.71 8.18
CA LEU A 56 0.39 14.24 8.14
C LEU A 56 1.75 13.65 7.76
N ASN A 57 2.76 13.89 8.63
CA ASN A 57 4.16 13.48 8.46
C ASN A 57 4.43 11.97 8.19
N ASN A 58 3.40 11.10 8.21
CA ASN A 58 3.51 9.67 7.97
C ASN A 58 2.70 9.16 6.76
N LEU A 59 2.15 10.07 5.94
CA LEU A 59 1.40 9.69 4.75
C LEU A 59 2.36 9.23 3.66
N LYS A 60 2.11 8.03 3.13
CA LYS A 60 2.90 7.42 2.07
C LYS A 60 2.01 6.99 0.93
N GLU A 61 2.62 6.83 -0.22
CA GLU A 61 1.98 6.38 -1.44
C GLU A 61 2.68 5.13 -1.96
N LEU A 62 1.92 4.06 -2.16
CA LEU A 62 2.34 2.85 -2.86
C LEU A 62 2.06 3.04 -4.36
N ARG A 63 3.07 2.75 -5.19
CA ARG A 63 3.09 2.93 -6.64
C ARG A 63 3.25 1.58 -7.34
N PRO A 64 2.23 0.71 -7.29
CA PRO A 64 2.27 -0.55 -8.02
C PRO A 64 2.39 -0.29 -9.53
N GLY A 65 2.90 -1.29 -10.23
CA GLY A 65 2.73 -1.32 -11.68
C GLY A 65 1.26 -1.45 -12.07
N SER A 66 0.97 -1.24 -13.34
CA SER A 66 -0.37 -1.33 -13.90
C SER A 66 -0.29 -1.79 -15.37
N ARG A 67 -1.43 -2.19 -15.93
CA ARG A 67 -1.53 -2.53 -17.34
C ARG A 67 -1.60 -1.28 -18.21
N GLY A 68 -0.75 -1.23 -19.24
CA GLY A 68 -0.78 -0.17 -20.24
C GLY A 68 -0.23 1.16 -19.71
N ARG A 69 -1.01 2.23 -19.86
CA ARG A 69 -0.64 3.59 -19.39
C ARG A 69 -1.45 4.07 -18.19
N SER A 70 -2.25 3.18 -17.59
CA SER A 70 -2.97 3.51 -16.36
C SER A 70 -1.96 3.75 -15.24
N GLU A 71 -2.29 4.54 -14.23
CA GLU A 71 -1.43 4.73 -13.06
C GLU A 71 -2.28 4.46 -11.82
N ILE A 72 -1.78 3.60 -10.93
CA ILE A 72 -2.45 3.25 -9.68
C ILE A 72 -1.57 3.76 -8.54
N ARG A 73 -2.20 4.46 -7.60
CA ARG A 73 -1.59 5.04 -6.41
C ARG A 73 -2.46 4.73 -5.22
N ILE A 74 -1.88 4.10 -4.20
CA ILE A 74 -2.60 3.73 -2.97
C ILE A 74 -1.98 4.50 -1.82
N ILE A 75 -2.80 5.28 -1.13
CA ILE A 75 -2.38 6.09 0.00
C ILE A 75 -2.49 5.27 1.27
N PHE A 76 -1.47 5.32 2.11
CA PHE A 76 -1.44 4.59 3.38
C PHE A 76 -0.60 5.33 4.42
N ILE A 77 -0.73 4.92 5.68
CA ILE A 77 0.05 5.44 6.81
C ILE A 77 0.77 4.27 7.45
N PHE A 78 2.03 4.47 7.81
CA PHE A 78 2.72 3.55 8.72
C PHE A 78 2.50 3.99 10.16
N ASP A 79 1.89 3.12 10.96
CA ASP A 79 1.80 3.28 12.41
C ASP A 79 2.92 2.48 13.10
N PRO A 80 3.92 3.12 13.73
CA PRO A 80 5.01 2.41 14.41
C PRO A 80 4.60 1.85 15.78
N THR A 81 3.36 2.06 16.22
CA THR A 81 2.93 1.84 17.61
C THR A 81 2.63 0.37 17.93
N GLU A 82 2.54 -0.52 16.93
CA GLU A 82 2.31 -1.97 17.10
C GLU A 82 3.51 -2.77 17.66
N LYS A 83 4.47 -2.13 18.33
CA LYS A 83 5.49 -2.84 19.14
C LYS A 83 5.49 -2.50 20.62
N ARG A 84 4.44 -1.87 21.16
CA ARG A 84 4.40 -1.66 22.61
C ARG A 84 3.00 -1.38 23.13
N SER A 85 2.30 -2.41 23.62
CA SER A 85 1.77 -2.42 25.00
C SER A 85 1.28 -3.82 25.38
N PHE A 86 1.90 -4.42 26.39
CA PHE A 86 1.18 -5.31 27.30
C PHE A 86 0.38 -4.40 28.24
N SER A 87 -0.93 -4.55 28.25
CA SER A 87 -1.80 -4.29 29.40
C SER A 87 -3.13 -5.00 29.19
#